data_AF-A0A3Q2YGQ1-F1
#
_entry.id   AF-A0A3Q2YGQ1-F1
#
_cell.length_a   1.000
_cell.length_b   1.000
_cell.length_c   1.000
_cell.angle_alpha   90.00
_cell.angle_beta   90.00
_cell.angle_gamma   90.00
#
_symmetry.space_group_name_H-M   'P 1'
#
loop_
_entity.id
_entity.type
_entity.pdbx_description
1 polymer ?
#
loop_
_entity_poly.entity_id
_entity_poly.type
_entity_poly.pdbx_seq_one_letter_code
_entity_poly.pdbx_strand_id
1 'polypeptide(L)'
;MIIFFSGSQPSHVGAAAVLEFWVGILTQQNLWYRDKTVLFLMDQLCCAAFIHQQEECLLKLLDCLNSVSDRIMLWVTMEIEVWFAWLVLNMEGTFEEDSQLRRCVENELLLEPNVSPEQALKRAQQRLKLPVTPSLQRLQIYRWAWQALATPPDHPLVPLVWQKFLQLYLRQPGPDYGLAAGGCIGRRFFQASTQATLLRDLRQRIQTVSDFHHAASQALKVPPALIASGDHQGHQRRSYFTSPQLHTELVRLFSVFAVWLDDESLQKQEVYLPSLPPEYEPHRLAQVMQQQQVCLILLEEGVKYFNIISHTIKHYAFKNQIHFCLGTMAGVCGPRASAV
;
A
#
# COMPACT_ATOMS: atom_id res chain seq x y z
N MET A 1 15.74 -12.45 16.92
CA MET A 1 15.63 -11.23 17.74
C MET A 1 16.75 -10.30 17.33
N ILE A 2 16.46 -9.27 16.53
CA ILE A 2 17.47 -8.26 16.18
C ILE A 2 17.53 -7.30 17.37
N ILE A 3 18.66 -7.27 18.07
CA ILE A 3 18.84 -6.46 19.28
C ILE A 3 19.30 -5.07 18.85
N PHE A 4 18.47 -4.06 19.07
CA PHE A 4 18.85 -2.65 18.96
C PHE A 4 19.33 -2.16 20.32
N PHE A 5 20.59 -1.73 20.41
CA PHE A 5 21.09 -1.05 21.61
C PHE A 5 20.82 0.45 21.48
N SER A 6 19.89 0.95 22.30
CA SER A 6 19.62 2.38 22.43
C SER A 6 20.56 2.95 23.51
N GLY A 7 21.63 3.64 23.10
CA GLY A 7 22.54 4.26 24.07
C GLY A 7 23.38 5.37 23.46
N SER A 8 23.17 6.60 23.94
CA SER A 8 23.98 7.79 23.65
C SER A 8 25.33 7.72 24.37
N GLN A 9 26.13 6.69 24.10
CA GLN A 9 27.55 6.66 24.49
C GLN A 9 28.43 6.48 23.24
N PRO A 10 29.68 7.00 23.24
CA PRO A 10 30.57 7.01 22.06
C PRO A 10 30.99 5.62 21.54
N SER A 11 30.57 4.54 22.20
CA SER A 11 30.97 3.16 21.95
C SER A 11 29.84 2.23 21.48
N HIS A 12 28.62 2.74 21.25
CA HIS A 12 27.50 1.91 20.77
C HIS A 12 27.23 2.09 19.27
N VAL A 13 26.99 0.96 18.60
CA VAL A 13 26.53 0.94 17.20
C VAL A 13 25.10 1.47 17.16
N GLY A 14 24.88 2.59 16.47
CA GLY A 14 23.57 3.21 16.33
C GLY A 14 22.59 2.36 15.51
N ALA A 15 21.28 2.58 15.71
CA ALA A 15 20.21 1.84 15.01
C ALA A 15 20.35 1.88 13.49
N ALA A 16 20.79 3.02 12.93
CA ALA A 16 21.09 3.17 11.51
C ALA A 16 22.10 2.12 11.02
N ALA A 17 23.26 2.02 11.66
CA ALA A 17 24.32 1.11 11.26
C ALA A 17 23.89 -0.37 11.35
N VAL A 18 23.08 -0.72 12.36
CA VAL A 18 22.52 -2.08 12.50
C VAL A 18 21.55 -2.38 11.35
N LEU A 19 20.63 -1.46 11.05
CA LEU A 19 19.67 -1.63 9.96
C LEU A 19 20.37 -1.76 8.61
N GLU A 20 21.32 -0.87 8.33
CA GLU A 20 22.09 -0.89 7.07
C GLU A 20 22.87 -2.19 6.88
N PHE A 21 23.52 -2.67 7.95
CA PHE A 21 24.24 -3.92 7.93
C PHE A 21 23.33 -5.09 7.58
N TRP A 22 22.17 -5.21 8.24
CA TRP A 22 21.24 -6.30 7.99
C TRP A 22 20.58 -6.21 6.61
N VAL A 23 20.19 -5.02 6.16
CA VAL A 23 19.69 -4.82 4.80
C VAL A 23 20.74 -5.25 3.79
N GLY A 24 21.99 -4.83 3.95
CA GLY A 24 23.09 -5.21 3.05
C GLY A 24 23.33 -6.72 3.01
N ILE A 25 23.34 -7.41 4.16
CA ILE A 25 23.53 -8.86 4.21
C ILE A 25 22.38 -9.59 3.52
N LEU A 26 21.14 -9.20 3.81
CA LEU A 26 19.97 -9.91 3.29
C LEU A 26 19.81 -9.71 1.78
N THR A 27 20.09 -8.50 1.26
CA THR A 27 19.97 -8.22 -0.18
C THR A 27 21.11 -8.79 -1.01
N GLN A 28 22.25 -9.14 -0.39
CA GLN A 28 23.35 -9.85 -1.05
C GLN A 28 23.06 -11.34 -1.30
N GLN A 29 22.03 -11.91 -0.66
CA GLN A 29 21.67 -13.31 -0.89
C GLN A 29 21.00 -13.49 -2.26
N ASN A 30 21.40 -14.56 -2.97
CA ASN A 30 20.79 -14.91 -4.25
C ASN A 30 19.29 -15.20 -4.05
N LEU A 31 18.44 -14.54 -4.85
CA LEU A 31 16.99 -14.72 -4.81
C LEU A 31 16.38 -14.45 -3.42
N TRP A 32 16.95 -13.54 -2.63
CA TRP A 32 16.48 -13.18 -1.29
C TRP A 32 14.97 -12.90 -1.22
N TYR A 33 14.41 -12.34 -2.30
CA TYR A 33 13.00 -12.02 -2.45
C TYR A 33 12.06 -13.23 -2.56
N ARG A 34 12.60 -14.45 -2.65
CA ARG A 34 11.84 -15.71 -2.62
C ARG A 34 11.88 -16.41 -1.26
N ASP A 35 12.80 -16.01 -0.39
CA ASP A 35 12.97 -16.65 0.91
C ASP A 35 12.03 -16.00 1.93
N LYS A 36 11.06 -16.78 2.43
CA LYS A 36 10.07 -16.30 3.42
C LYS A 36 10.73 -15.79 4.70
N THR A 37 11.84 -16.40 5.12
CA THR A 37 12.58 -15.95 6.30
C THR A 37 13.20 -14.59 6.06
N VAL A 38 13.79 -14.39 4.88
CA VAL A 38 14.35 -13.09 4.51
C VAL A 38 13.26 -12.03 4.41
N LEU A 39 12.13 -12.33 3.79
CA LEU A 39 10.99 -11.41 3.67
C LEU A 39 10.43 -11.04 5.06
N PHE A 40 10.30 -12.03 5.95
CA PHE A 40 9.94 -11.77 7.35
C PHE A 40 10.95 -10.86 8.05
N LEU A 41 12.26 -11.09 7.88
CA LEU A 41 13.28 -10.22 8.45
C LEU A 41 13.23 -8.82 7.83
N MET A 42 12.99 -8.69 6.53
CA MET A 42 12.80 -7.39 5.86
C MET A 42 11.62 -6.62 6.42
N ASP A 43 10.51 -7.30 6.72
CA ASP A 43 9.36 -6.71 7.40
C ASP A 43 9.73 -6.14 8.77
N GLN A 44 10.46 -6.94 9.57
CA GLN A 44 10.93 -6.48 10.87
C GLN A 44 11.93 -5.32 10.77
N LEU A 45 12.77 -5.30 9.74
CA LEU A 45 13.68 -4.18 9.47
C LEU A 45 12.91 -2.93 9.03
N CYS A 46 11.87 -3.05 8.21
CA CYS A 46 11.01 -1.94 7.83
C CYS A 46 10.29 -1.36 9.07
N CYS A 47 9.73 -2.23 9.92
CA CYS A 47 9.13 -1.86 11.19
C CYS A 47 10.13 -1.13 12.12
N ALA A 48 11.36 -1.66 12.25
CA ALA A 48 12.39 -1.06 13.09
C ALA A 48 12.92 0.28 12.53
N ALA A 49 13.18 0.35 11.22
CA ALA A 49 13.58 1.58 10.54
C ALA A 49 12.55 2.69 10.75
N PHE A 50 11.28 2.31 10.74
CA PHE A 50 10.18 3.20 11.05
C PHE A 50 10.13 3.64 12.52
N ILE A 51 10.20 2.71 13.48
CA ILE A 51 10.21 3.02 14.92
C ILE A 51 11.38 3.95 15.26
N HIS A 52 12.53 3.74 14.65
CA HIS A 52 13.75 4.52 14.88
C HIS A 52 13.95 5.71 13.94
N GLN A 53 12.96 6.03 13.09
CA GLN A 53 12.97 7.16 12.14
C GLN A 53 14.22 7.18 11.23
N GLN A 54 14.65 6.02 10.75
CA GLN A 54 15.83 5.85 9.89
C GLN A 54 15.43 5.83 8.41
N GLU A 55 15.13 7.01 7.84
CA GLU A 55 14.71 7.15 6.44
C GLU A 55 15.76 6.65 5.44
N GLU A 56 17.05 6.89 5.71
CA GLU A 56 18.14 6.48 4.82
C GLU A 56 18.24 4.96 4.65
N CYS A 57 17.87 4.19 5.68
CA CYS A 57 17.83 2.74 5.61
C CYS A 57 16.73 2.25 4.65
N LEU A 58 15.57 2.93 4.65
CA LEU A 58 14.47 2.63 3.73
C LEU A 58 14.85 2.99 2.28
N LEU A 59 15.60 4.08 2.06
CA LEU A 59 16.11 4.45 0.73
C LEU A 59 17.02 3.36 0.15
N LYS A 60 17.97 2.83 0.95
CA LYS A 60 18.83 1.71 0.52
C LYS A 60 18.03 0.47 0.17
N LEU A 61 16.96 0.20 0.92
CA LEU A 61 16.06 -0.92 0.66
C LEU A 61 15.29 -0.72 -0.66
N LEU A 62 14.82 0.50 -0.93
CA LEU A 62 14.21 0.87 -2.20
C LEU A 62 15.17 0.74 -3.39
N ASP A 63 16.44 1.15 -3.25
CA ASP A 63 17.47 0.93 -4.27
C ASP A 63 17.67 -0.56 -4.59
N CYS A 64 17.73 -1.39 -3.53
CA CYS A 64 17.83 -2.84 -3.70
C CYS A 64 16.58 -3.39 -4.41
N LEU A 65 15.38 -3.00 -3.98
CA LEU A 65 14.13 -3.41 -4.62
C LEU A 65 14.10 -3.03 -6.10
N ASN A 66 14.57 -1.85 -6.45
CA ASN A 66 14.63 -1.38 -7.83
C ASN A 66 15.57 -2.21 -8.71
N SER A 67 16.75 -2.57 -8.21
CA SER A 67 17.68 -3.43 -8.94
C SER A 67 17.11 -4.84 -9.23
N VAL A 68 16.10 -5.25 -8.47
CA VAL A 68 15.43 -6.54 -8.61
C VAL A 68 13.98 -6.37 -9.11
N SER A 69 13.54 -5.15 -9.45
CA SER A 69 12.13 -4.83 -9.78
C SER A 69 11.56 -5.69 -10.90
N ASP A 70 12.32 -5.89 -11.98
CA ASP A 70 11.97 -6.79 -13.09
C ASP A 70 11.69 -8.24 -12.63
N ARG A 71 12.23 -8.66 -11.47
CA ARG A 71 12.15 -10.02 -10.91
C ARG A 71 11.27 -10.13 -9.65
N ILE A 72 11.12 -9.07 -8.85
CA ILE A 72 10.23 -8.96 -7.68
C ILE A 72 8.78 -8.75 -8.11
N MET A 73 8.56 -8.23 -9.32
CA MET A 73 7.24 -8.13 -9.94
C MET A 73 6.44 -9.46 -9.91
N LEU A 74 7.10 -10.61 -9.77
CA LEU A 74 6.48 -11.92 -9.75
C LEU A 74 6.45 -12.40 -8.26
N TRP A 75 5.28 -12.80 -7.75
CA TRP A 75 5.03 -13.71 -6.60
C TRP A 75 4.95 -13.23 -5.16
N VAL A 76 5.18 -11.98 -4.82
CA VAL A 76 5.26 -11.63 -3.39
C VAL A 76 3.85 -11.36 -2.81
N THR A 77 3.14 -12.46 -2.49
CA THR A 77 1.96 -12.50 -1.59
C THR A 77 2.45 -12.27 -0.16
N MET A 78 2.60 -10.99 0.21
CA MET A 78 2.99 -10.57 1.57
C MET A 78 1.76 -10.52 2.44
N GLU A 79 1.17 -11.68 2.67
CA GLU A 79 -0.04 -11.76 3.48
C GLU A 79 0.23 -11.31 4.93
N ILE A 80 1.47 -11.43 5.41
CA ILE A 80 1.83 -11.21 6.83
C ILE A 80 2.92 -10.13 6.99
N GLU A 81 3.76 -9.91 5.98
CA GLU A 81 4.83 -8.92 5.97
C GLU A 81 4.33 -7.50 5.61
N VAL A 82 3.44 -6.94 6.44
CA VAL A 82 2.70 -5.71 6.12
C VAL A 82 3.59 -4.47 5.95
N TRP A 83 4.65 -4.30 6.74
CA TRP A 83 5.56 -3.16 6.62
C TRP A 83 6.36 -3.21 5.33
N PHE A 84 6.87 -4.40 5.00
CA PHE A 84 7.59 -4.60 3.75
C PHE A 84 6.65 -4.47 2.55
N ALA A 85 5.45 -5.06 2.63
CA ALA A 85 4.42 -4.90 1.61
C ALA A 85 4.05 -3.44 1.37
N TRP A 86 3.86 -2.67 2.44
CA TRP A 86 3.59 -1.24 2.35
C TRP A 86 4.67 -0.50 1.55
N LEU A 87 5.95 -0.76 1.84
CA LEU A 87 7.06 -0.16 1.10
C LEU A 87 7.04 -0.54 -0.39
N VAL A 88 6.92 -1.83 -0.68
CA VAL A 88 6.91 -2.37 -2.06
C VAL A 88 5.74 -1.80 -2.85
N LEU A 89 4.52 -1.80 -2.29
CA LEU A 89 3.32 -1.33 -2.97
C LEU A 89 3.39 0.16 -3.28
N ASN A 90 3.93 0.99 -2.38
CA ASN A 90 4.10 2.40 -2.70
C ASN A 90 5.15 2.62 -3.81
N MET A 91 6.23 1.84 -3.84
CA MET A 91 7.22 1.90 -4.94
C MET A 91 6.61 1.45 -6.27
N GLU A 92 5.88 0.33 -6.29
CA GLU A 92 5.14 -0.16 -7.46
C GLU A 92 4.10 0.88 -7.93
N GLY A 93 3.49 1.61 -6.99
CA GLY A 93 2.56 2.71 -7.28
C GLY A 93 3.21 3.87 -8.02
N THR A 94 4.40 4.29 -7.59
CA THR A 94 5.19 5.30 -8.33
C THR A 94 5.50 4.83 -9.75
N PHE A 95 5.88 3.56 -9.93
CA PHE A 95 6.11 3.00 -11.27
C PHE A 95 4.85 2.99 -12.14
N GLU A 96 3.69 2.61 -11.57
CA GLU A 96 2.41 2.61 -12.31
C GLU A 96 1.99 4.04 -12.74
N GLU A 97 2.33 5.04 -11.93
CA GLU A 97 2.12 6.47 -12.23
C GLU A 97 3.08 6.97 -13.31
N ASP A 98 4.38 6.72 -13.17
CA ASP A 98 5.41 7.17 -14.13
C ASP A 98 5.23 6.54 -15.50
N SER A 99 4.87 5.26 -15.55
CA SER A 99 4.56 4.56 -16.80
C SER A 99 3.24 4.99 -17.46
N GLN A 100 2.43 5.80 -16.77
CA GLN A 100 1.07 6.19 -17.16
C GLN A 100 0.13 4.99 -17.37
N LEU A 101 0.49 3.81 -16.85
CA LEU A 101 -0.25 2.58 -17.08
C LEU A 101 -1.67 2.68 -16.55
N ARG A 102 -1.84 3.06 -15.28
CA ARG A 102 -3.15 3.25 -14.65
C ARG A 102 -3.99 4.24 -15.44
N ARG A 103 -3.38 5.37 -15.81
CA ARG A 103 -4.02 6.44 -16.56
C ARG A 103 -4.58 5.94 -17.90
N CYS A 104 -3.81 5.13 -18.60
CA CYS A 104 -4.21 4.56 -19.88
C CYS A 104 -5.34 3.51 -19.72
N VAL A 105 -5.27 2.65 -18.70
CA VAL A 105 -6.32 1.66 -18.39
C VAL A 105 -7.64 2.32 -18.01
N GLU A 106 -7.60 3.34 -17.14
CA GLU A 106 -8.79 4.10 -16.76
C GLU A 106 -9.45 4.75 -17.97
N ASN A 107 -8.66 5.35 -18.86
CA ASN A 107 -9.18 5.97 -20.07
C ASN A 107 -9.88 4.94 -20.99
N GLU A 108 -9.29 3.76 -21.20
CA GLU A 108 -9.95 2.68 -21.96
C GLU A 108 -11.27 2.24 -21.30
N LEU A 109 -11.28 2.07 -19.97
CA LEU A 109 -12.47 1.69 -19.21
C LEU A 109 -13.59 2.74 -19.25
N LEU A 110 -13.25 4.02 -19.39
CA LEU A 110 -14.22 5.11 -19.52
C LEU A 110 -14.78 5.23 -20.94
N LEU A 111 -13.91 5.10 -21.96
CA LEU A 111 -14.31 5.23 -23.36
C LEU A 111 -15.21 4.08 -23.81
N GLU A 112 -14.98 2.86 -23.29
CA GLU A 112 -15.76 1.68 -23.67
C GLU A 112 -16.45 1.02 -22.47
N PRO A 113 -17.77 1.23 -22.29
CA PRO A 113 -18.52 0.66 -21.17
C PRO A 113 -18.50 -0.87 -21.09
N ASN A 114 -18.27 -1.57 -22.20
CA ASN A 114 -18.30 -3.04 -22.23
C ASN A 114 -16.91 -3.68 -22.18
N VAL A 115 -15.83 -2.89 -22.13
CA VAL A 115 -14.47 -3.42 -22.09
C VAL A 115 -14.16 -3.98 -20.69
N SER A 116 -13.55 -5.16 -20.64
CA SER A 116 -13.10 -5.72 -19.37
C SER A 116 -11.79 -5.07 -18.89
N PRO A 117 -11.46 -5.12 -17.59
CA PRO A 117 -10.17 -4.64 -17.08
C PRO A 117 -8.96 -5.31 -17.74
N GLU A 118 -9.04 -6.61 -18.04
CA GLU A 118 -7.99 -7.35 -18.76
C GLU A 118 -7.81 -6.83 -20.19
N GLN A 119 -8.91 -6.55 -20.88
CA GLN A 119 -8.89 -6.00 -22.24
C GLN A 119 -8.33 -4.58 -22.26
N ALA A 120 -8.77 -3.72 -21.34
CA ALA A 120 -8.26 -2.37 -21.15
C ALA A 120 -6.75 -2.38 -20.86
N LEU A 121 -6.28 -3.30 -20.01
CA LEU A 121 -4.86 -3.47 -19.71
C LEU A 121 -4.05 -3.85 -20.95
N LYS A 122 -4.54 -4.80 -21.75
CA LYS A 122 -3.87 -5.22 -22.98
C LYS A 122 -3.75 -4.07 -23.98
N ARG A 123 -4.80 -3.26 -24.13
CA ARG A 123 -4.78 -2.08 -25.02
C ARG A 123 -3.86 -0.99 -24.49
N ALA A 124 -3.89 -0.72 -23.18
CA ALA A 124 -3.01 0.23 -22.54
C ALA A 124 -1.54 -0.14 -22.74
N GLN A 125 -1.20 -1.42 -22.60
CA GLN A 125 0.14 -1.93 -22.87
C GLN A 125 0.56 -1.69 -24.32
N GLN A 126 -0.30 -2.01 -25.30
CA GLN A 126 0.00 -1.79 -26.72
C GLN A 126 0.24 -0.32 -27.04
N ARG A 127 -0.58 0.57 -26.46
CA ARG A 127 -0.47 2.02 -26.63
C ARG A 127 0.83 2.58 -26.02
N LEU A 128 1.19 2.11 -24.83
CA LEU A 128 2.39 2.53 -24.10
C LEU A 128 3.68 1.82 -24.56
N LYS A 129 3.57 0.82 -25.45
CA LYS A 129 4.68 0.01 -25.94
C LYS A 129 5.50 -0.63 -24.81
N LEU A 130 4.82 -1.09 -23.75
CA LEU A 130 5.48 -1.75 -22.63
C LEU A 130 6.02 -3.13 -23.09
N PRO A 131 7.28 -3.47 -22.75
CA PRO A 131 7.97 -4.67 -23.21
C PRO A 131 7.42 -5.94 -22.56
N VAL A 132 6.74 -5.81 -21.42
CA VAL A 132 6.12 -6.91 -20.69
C VAL A 132 4.69 -6.52 -20.35
N THR A 133 3.75 -7.43 -20.59
CA THR A 133 2.37 -7.31 -20.10
C THR A 133 2.35 -7.63 -18.61
N PRO A 134 2.07 -6.66 -17.72
CA PRO A 134 1.79 -7.00 -16.33
C PRO A 134 0.49 -7.82 -16.27
N SER A 135 0.41 -8.80 -15.37
CA SER A 135 -0.87 -9.47 -15.10
C SER A 135 -1.86 -8.49 -14.49
N LEU A 136 -3.15 -8.72 -14.67
CA LEU A 136 -4.19 -7.84 -14.11
C LEU A 136 -4.02 -7.62 -12.60
N GLN A 137 -3.69 -8.68 -11.87
CA GLN A 137 -3.50 -8.66 -10.41
C GLN A 137 -2.35 -7.76 -9.95
N ARG A 138 -1.52 -7.26 -10.87
CA ARG A 138 -0.45 -6.30 -10.56
C ARG A 138 -0.91 -4.85 -10.59
N LEU A 139 -2.10 -4.54 -11.11
CA LEU A 139 -2.61 -3.19 -10.99
C LEU A 139 -2.78 -2.84 -9.52
N GLN A 140 -2.39 -1.61 -9.16
CA GLN A 140 -2.34 -1.18 -7.77
C GLN A 140 -3.68 -1.35 -7.06
N ILE A 141 -4.80 -1.14 -7.78
CA ILE A 141 -6.14 -1.29 -7.20
C ILE A 141 -6.39 -2.71 -6.64
N TYR A 142 -5.88 -3.75 -7.30
CA TYR A 142 -6.00 -5.13 -6.80
C TYR A 142 -4.93 -5.46 -5.77
N ARG A 143 -3.70 -4.92 -5.94
CA ARG A 143 -2.62 -5.13 -4.98
C ARG A 143 -2.99 -4.57 -3.59
N TRP A 144 -3.50 -3.34 -3.54
CA TRP A 144 -4.00 -2.74 -2.31
C TRP A 144 -5.26 -3.42 -1.77
N ALA A 145 -6.15 -3.91 -2.64
CA ALA A 145 -7.30 -4.72 -2.23
C ALA A 145 -6.86 -6.01 -1.49
N TRP A 146 -5.96 -6.77 -2.09
CA TRP A 146 -5.42 -7.99 -1.45
C TRP A 146 -4.67 -7.67 -0.16
N GLN A 147 -3.88 -6.59 -0.14
CA GLN A 147 -3.19 -6.17 1.09
C GLN A 147 -4.19 -5.79 2.19
N ALA A 148 -5.29 -5.11 1.86
CA ALA A 148 -6.34 -4.76 2.82
C ALA A 148 -7.02 -6.00 3.43
N LEU A 149 -7.21 -7.05 2.63
CA LEU A 149 -7.71 -8.34 3.13
C LEU A 149 -6.72 -9.05 4.05
N ALA A 150 -5.44 -9.03 3.71
CA ALA A 150 -4.42 -9.77 4.44
C ALA A 150 -3.98 -9.07 5.74
N THR A 151 -3.98 -7.74 5.77
CA THR A 151 -3.47 -6.95 6.89
C THR A 151 -4.23 -7.24 8.19
N PRO A 152 -3.59 -7.74 9.26
CA PRO A 152 -4.24 -8.01 10.54
C PRO A 152 -4.96 -6.77 11.12
N PRO A 153 -6.11 -6.94 11.78
CA PRO A 153 -6.90 -5.81 12.29
C PRO A 153 -6.19 -5.05 13.42
N ASP A 154 -5.25 -5.68 14.12
CA ASP A 154 -4.41 -5.06 15.14
C ASP A 154 -3.14 -4.40 14.57
N HIS A 155 -2.91 -4.50 13.27
CA HIS A 155 -1.74 -3.90 12.64
C HIS A 155 -1.90 -2.37 12.48
N PRO A 156 -0.89 -1.56 12.83
CA PRO A 156 -1.00 -0.10 12.83
C PRO A 156 -1.18 0.50 11.43
N LEU A 157 -0.71 -0.19 10.39
CA LEU A 157 -0.92 0.22 9.00
C LEU A 157 -2.30 -0.09 8.44
N VAL A 158 -3.17 -0.82 9.15
CA VAL A 158 -4.48 -1.24 8.59
C VAL A 158 -5.27 -0.07 8.00
N PRO A 159 -5.42 1.10 8.65
CA PRO A 159 -6.28 2.14 8.09
C PRO A 159 -5.61 2.85 6.91
N LEU A 160 -4.27 2.86 6.87
CA LEU A 160 -3.51 3.43 5.76
C LEU A 160 -3.58 2.55 4.50
N VAL A 161 -3.52 1.22 4.67
CA VAL A 161 -3.73 0.25 3.58
C VAL A 161 -5.13 0.41 2.98
N TRP A 162 -6.15 0.53 3.83
CA TRP A 162 -7.53 0.78 3.40
C TRP A 162 -7.68 2.12 2.68
N GLN A 163 -7.07 3.18 3.22
CA GLN A 163 -7.07 4.48 2.58
C GLN A 163 -6.47 4.43 1.17
N LYS A 164 -5.34 3.72 0.97
CA LYS A 164 -4.71 3.56 -0.36
C LYS A 164 -5.63 2.85 -1.34
N PHE A 165 -6.29 1.77 -0.92
CA PHE A 165 -7.29 1.10 -1.74
C PHE A 165 -8.45 2.04 -2.11
N LEU A 166 -9.01 2.76 -1.14
CA LEU A 166 -10.14 3.67 -1.36
C LEU A 166 -9.77 4.86 -2.27
N GLN A 167 -8.55 5.38 -2.19
CA GLN A 167 -8.04 6.42 -3.09
C GLN A 167 -8.00 5.97 -4.56
N LEU A 168 -7.83 4.67 -4.81
CA LEU A 168 -7.86 4.09 -6.16
C LEU A 168 -9.30 3.76 -6.58
N TYR A 169 -10.10 3.22 -5.66
CA TYR A 169 -11.48 2.82 -5.92
C TYR A 169 -12.42 4.03 -6.13
N LEU A 170 -12.22 5.11 -5.38
CA LEU A 170 -13.05 6.33 -5.41
C LEU A 170 -12.45 7.43 -6.29
N ARG A 171 -11.44 7.12 -7.11
CA ARG A 171 -10.85 8.08 -8.04
C ARG A 171 -11.87 8.51 -9.09
N GLN A 172 -11.91 9.81 -9.40
CA GLN A 172 -12.73 10.40 -10.48
C GLN A 172 -11.86 10.87 -11.66
N PRO A 173 -11.50 9.97 -12.58
CA PRO A 173 -10.58 10.31 -13.68
C PRO A 173 -11.14 11.22 -14.78
N GLY A 174 -12.46 11.40 -14.90
CA GLY A 174 -13.10 12.04 -16.07
C GLY A 174 -12.48 13.39 -16.47
N PRO A 175 -12.40 14.38 -15.56
CA PRO A 175 -11.85 15.70 -15.86
C PRO A 175 -10.37 15.66 -16.29
N ASP A 176 -9.56 14.75 -15.74
CA ASP A 176 -8.14 14.58 -16.09
C ASP A 176 -7.94 14.12 -17.55
N TYR A 177 -9.00 13.63 -18.19
CA TYR A 177 -9.04 13.19 -19.59
C TYR A 177 -9.80 14.14 -20.50
N GLY A 178 -10.27 15.29 -20.00
CA GLY A 178 -11.15 16.18 -20.76
C GLY A 178 -12.54 15.59 -21.00
N LEU A 179 -12.93 14.56 -20.24
CA LEU A 179 -14.28 14.03 -20.22
C LEU A 179 -15.11 14.78 -19.17
N ALA A 180 -16.44 14.69 -19.30
CA ALA A 180 -17.34 15.23 -18.30
C ALA A 180 -17.04 14.61 -16.91
N ALA A 181 -17.23 15.41 -15.86
CA ALA A 181 -17.13 14.91 -14.50
C ALA A 181 -18.17 13.78 -14.31
N GLY A 182 -17.68 12.63 -13.90
CA GLY A 182 -18.45 11.40 -13.77
C GLY A 182 -18.31 10.79 -12.38
N GLY A 183 -18.94 9.63 -12.21
CA GLY A 183 -18.76 8.83 -11.00
C GLY A 183 -17.32 8.29 -10.86
N CYS A 184 -17.06 7.70 -9.70
CA CYS A 184 -15.82 7.00 -9.41
C CYS A 184 -15.60 5.82 -10.37
N ILE A 185 -14.33 5.51 -10.63
CA ILE A 185 -13.95 4.45 -11.59
C ILE A 185 -13.96 3.04 -10.98
N GLY A 186 -13.94 2.91 -9.65
CA GLY A 186 -13.68 1.67 -8.94
C GLY A 186 -14.50 0.47 -9.43
N ARG A 187 -15.83 0.63 -9.55
CA ARG A 187 -16.72 -0.45 -10.01
C ARG A 187 -16.33 -1.04 -11.37
N ARG A 188 -15.73 -0.25 -12.27
CA ARG A 188 -15.27 -0.71 -13.59
C ARG A 188 -14.20 -1.80 -13.49
N PHE A 189 -13.39 -1.78 -12.43
CA PHE A 189 -12.38 -2.81 -12.17
C PHE A 189 -12.99 -4.09 -11.57
N PHE A 190 -14.12 -4.03 -10.88
CA PHE A 190 -14.67 -5.17 -10.13
C PHE A 190 -15.91 -5.82 -10.78
N GLN A 191 -16.01 -5.77 -12.10
CA GLN A 191 -17.17 -6.30 -12.84
C GLN A 191 -17.09 -7.80 -13.13
N ALA A 192 -15.89 -8.32 -13.40
CA ALA A 192 -15.69 -9.74 -13.64
C ALA A 192 -15.87 -10.56 -12.35
N SER A 193 -16.33 -11.82 -12.47
CA SER A 193 -16.81 -12.62 -11.34
C SER A 193 -15.79 -12.76 -10.20
N THR A 194 -14.53 -13.01 -10.53
CA THR A 194 -13.42 -13.13 -9.57
C THR A 194 -13.10 -11.82 -8.84
N GLN A 195 -13.29 -10.68 -9.48
CA GLN A 195 -13.07 -9.37 -8.88
C GLN A 195 -14.30 -8.97 -8.06
N ALA A 196 -15.51 -9.30 -8.54
CA ALA A 196 -16.73 -9.09 -7.77
C ALA A 196 -16.72 -9.85 -6.42
N THR A 197 -16.14 -11.05 -6.37
CA THR A 197 -15.92 -11.77 -5.10
C THR A 197 -14.93 -11.03 -4.21
N LEU A 198 -13.78 -10.58 -4.75
CA LEU A 198 -12.80 -9.78 -4.01
C LEU A 198 -13.42 -8.53 -3.39
N LEU A 199 -14.28 -7.80 -4.12
CA LEU A 199 -14.98 -6.63 -3.60
C LEU A 199 -15.97 -6.99 -2.47
N ARG A 200 -16.63 -8.15 -2.56
CA ARG A 200 -17.50 -8.65 -1.49
C ARG A 200 -16.69 -9.01 -0.24
N ASP A 201 -15.55 -9.66 -0.41
CA ASP A 201 -14.67 -10.03 0.69
C ASP A 201 -14.11 -8.78 1.39
N LEU A 202 -13.81 -7.73 0.62
CA LEU A 202 -13.41 -6.42 1.16
C LEU A 202 -14.52 -5.81 2.04
N ARG A 203 -15.78 -5.80 1.58
CA ARG A 203 -16.90 -5.32 2.39
C ARG A 203 -17.00 -6.08 3.71
N GLN A 204 -16.91 -7.40 3.65
CA GLN A 204 -16.91 -8.23 4.86
C GLN A 204 -15.72 -7.92 5.76
N ARG A 205 -14.54 -7.66 5.19
CA ARG A 205 -13.33 -7.34 5.97
C ARG A 205 -13.44 -6.01 6.71
N ILE A 206 -14.06 -4.98 6.13
CA ILE A 206 -14.32 -3.72 6.84
C ILE A 206 -15.10 -3.98 8.12
N GLN A 207 -16.15 -4.80 8.05
CA GLN A 207 -16.95 -5.16 9.22
C GLN A 207 -16.11 -5.90 10.25
N THR A 208 -15.32 -6.90 9.83
CA THR A 208 -14.45 -7.66 10.74
C THR A 208 -13.43 -6.77 11.47
N VAL A 209 -12.84 -5.78 10.78
CA VAL A 209 -11.88 -4.83 11.40
C VAL A 209 -12.61 -3.90 12.37
N SER A 210 -13.79 -3.41 12.01
CA SER A 210 -14.63 -2.59 12.89
C SER A 210 -15.02 -3.35 14.17
N ASP A 211 -15.50 -4.60 14.04
CA ASP A 211 -15.90 -5.45 15.16
C ASP A 211 -14.72 -5.73 16.11
N PHE A 212 -13.53 -5.98 15.55
CA PHE A 212 -12.30 -6.15 16.33
C PHE A 212 -12.00 -4.93 17.21
N HIS A 213 -12.02 -3.73 16.63
CA HIS A 213 -11.75 -2.50 17.38
C HIS A 213 -12.88 -2.15 18.35
N HIS A 214 -14.13 -2.46 18.01
CA HIS A 214 -15.24 -2.31 18.93
C HIS A 214 -15.02 -3.19 20.18
N ALA A 215 -14.71 -4.48 20.00
CA ALA A 215 -14.41 -5.40 21.09
C ALA A 215 -13.20 -4.94 21.93
N ALA A 216 -12.11 -4.52 21.28
CA ALA A 216 -10.91 -4.02 21.95
C ALA A 216 -11.19 -2.74 22.77
N SER A 217 -12.04 -1.84 22.27
CA SER A 217 -12.44 -0.63 22.99
C SER A 217 -13.22 -0.92 24.27
N GLN A 218 -13.98 -2.01 24.32
CA GLN A 218 -14.72 -2.43 25.52
C GLN A 218 -13.83 -3.17 26.51
N ALA A 219 -12.93 -4.02 26.02
CA ALA A 219 -12.01 -4.78 26.86
C ALA A 219 -11.08 -3.88 27.69
N LEU A 220 -10.61 -2.77 27.12
CA LEU A 220 -9.72 -1.82 27.81
C LEU A 220 -10.43 -0.91 28.83
N LYS A 221 -11.78 -0.87 28.86
CA LYS A 221 -12.57 -0.06 29.81
C LYS A 221 -12.82 -0.76 31.15
N VAL A 222 -12.56 -2.06 31.25
CA VAL A 222 -12.76 -2.84 32.47
C VAL A 222 -11.55 -2.64 33.41
N PRO A 223 -11.72 -2.08 34.62
CA PRO A 223 -10.63 -2.01 35.60
C PRO A 223 -10.15 -3.43 35.94
N PRO A 224 -8.84 -3.67 36.07
CA PRO A 224 -8.31 -5.00 36.40
C PRO A 224 -8.71 -5.37 37.83
N ALA A 225 -9.88 -5.97 38.00
CA ALA A 225 -10.24 -6.65 39.23
C ALA A 225 -9.66 -8.07 39.17
N LEU A 226 -8.65 -8.32 40.03
CA LEU A 226 -8.30 -9.65 40.54
C LEU A 226 -7.91 -10.73 39.50
N ILE A 227 -7.01 -10.44 38.55
CA ILE A 227 -6.25 -11.53 37.92
C ILE A 227 -5.07 -11.85 38.83
N ALA A 228 -5.32 -12.81 39.71
CA ALA A 228 -4.31 -13.45 40.53
C ALA A 228 -3.19 -14.02 39.64
N SER A 229 -1.95 -13.75 40.06
CA SER A 229 -0.76 -14.59 39.97
C SER A 229 -0.75 -15.67 38.88
N GLY A 230 -0.09 -15.38 37.75
CA GLY A 230 0.25 -16.41 36.77
C GLY A 230 1.32 -15.89 35.80
N ASP A 231 2.47 -16.54 35.79
CA ASP A 231 3.64 -16.23 34.94
C ASP A 231 3.26 -15.92 33.49
N HIS A 232 3.49 -14.68 33.07
CA HIS A 232 3.47 -14.28 31.66
C HIS A 232 4.91 -14.10 31.15
N GLN A 233 5.66 -15.20 31.12
CA GLN A 233 6.81 -15.33 30.22
C GLN A 233 6.38 -16.11 28.97
N GLY A 234 6.43 -15.44 27.82
CA GLY A 234 6.23 -16.05 26.50
C GLY A 234 4.95 -15.59 25.83
N HIS A 235 5.10 -14.91 24.69
CA HIS A 235 4.07 -14.26 23.85
C HIS A 235 3.73 -12.81 24.26
N GLN A 236 4.74 -11.94 24.18
CA GLN A 236 4.52 -10.55 23.77
C GLN A 236 3.85 -10.54 22.39
N ARG A 237 2.54 -10.74 22.32
CA ARG A 237 1.75 -10.22 21.20
C ARG A 237 1.93 -8.71 21.27
N ARG A 238 2.65 -8.15 20.30
CA ARG A 238 2.81 -6.70 20.16
C ARG A 238 1.44 -6.12 19.82
N SER A 239 0.63 -5.84 20.84
CA SER A 239 -0.58 -5.05 20.65
C SER A 239 -0.11 -3.65 20.31
N TYR A 240 -0.09 -3.32 19.01
CA TYR A 240 0.29 -2.00 18.53
C TYR A 240 -0.69 -0.92 19.00
N PHE A 241 -1.89 -1.34 19.39
CA PHE A 241 -2.92 -0.49 19.94
C PHE A 241 -3.09 -0.76 21.44
N THR A 242 -3.05 0.31 22.23
CA THR A 242 -3.15 0.25 23.70
C THR A 242 -4.17 1.24 24.27
N SER A 243 -4.75 2.11 23.43
CA SER A 243 -5.69 3.14 23.84
C SER A 243 -7.14 2.81 23.41
N PRO A 244 -8.10 2.77 24.35
CA PRO A 244 -9.52 2.62 24.01
C PRO A 244 -10.06 3.74 23.11
N GLN A 245 -9.50 4.96 23.21
CA GLN A 245 -9.87 6.10 22.36
C GLN A 245 -9.50 5.84 20.90
N LEU A 246 -8.28 5.35 20.66
CA LEU A 246 -7.83 4.98 19.32
C LEU A 246 -8.72 3.89 18.70
N HIS A 247 -9.10 2.87 19.48
CA HIS A 247 -10.04 1.87 18.99
C HIS A 247 -11.42 2.45 18.65
N THR A 248 -11.91 3.42 19.42
CA THR A 248 -13.18 4.12 19.13
C THR A 248 -13.10 4.91 17.82
N GLU A 249 -11.99 5.61 17.58
CA GLU A 249 -11.76 6.33 16.33
C GLU A 249 -11.64 5.38 15.13
N LEU A 250 -10.99 4.22 15.31
CA LEU A 250 -10.90 3.21 14.26
C LEU A 250 -12.26 2.62 13.91
N VAL A 251 -13.14 2.36 14.90
CA VAL A 251 -14.53 1.96 14.62
C VAL A 251 -15.23 3.01 13.75
N ARG A 252 -15.17 4.29 14.15
CA ARG A 252 -15.77 5.39 13.38
C ARG A 252 -15.22 5.46 11.96
N LEU A 253 -13.91 5.35 11.79
CA LEU A 253 -13.25 5.41 10.48
C LEU A 253 -13.68 4.26 9.56
N PHE A 254 -13.72 3.02 10.07
CA PHE A 254 -14.14 1.87 9.28
C PHE A 254 -15.64 1.88 8.98
N SER A 255 -16.48 2.46 9.84
CA SER A 255 -17.89 2.74 9.51
C SER A 255 -18.03 3.69 8.31
N VAL A 256 -17.21 4.75 8.25
CA VAL A 256 -17.19 5.68 7.10
C VAL A 256 -16.74 4.97 5.82
N PHE A 257 -15.71 4.12 5.91
CA PHE A 257 -15.25 3.32 4.77
C PHE A 257 -16.32 2.36 4.24
N ALA A 258 -17.12 1.76 5.14
CA ALA A 258 -18.25 0.91 4.73
C ALA A 258 -19.27 1.70 3.91
N VAL A 259 -19.68 2.87 4.41
CA VAL A 259 -20.63 3.77 3.71
C VAL A 259 -20.14 4.10 2.30
N TRP A 260 -18.86 4.46 2.15
CA TRP A 260 -18.30 4.78 0.83
C TRP A 260 -18.24 3.59 -0.13
N LEU A 261 -17.97 2.38 0.37
CA LEU A 261 -17.82 1.18 -0.45
C LEU A 261 -19.17 0.58 -0.87
N ASP A 262 -20.22 0.82 -0.09
CA ASP A 262 -21.58 0.33 -0.34
C ASP A 262 -22.44 1.30 -1.17
N ASP A 263 -22.08 2.59 -1.19
CA ASP A 263 -22.82 3.57 -1.97
C ASP A 263 -22.48 3.51 -3.48
N GLU A 264 -23.37 2.86 -4.21
CA GLU A 264 -23.33 2.74 -5.67
C GLU A 264 -23.54 4.07 -6.41
N SER A 265 -24.14 5.08 -5.78
CA SER A 265 -24.37 6.38 -6.41
C SER A 265 -23.07 7.12 -6.70
N LEU A 266 -22.07 6.99 -5.80
CA LEU A 266 -20.73 7.54 -5.96
C LEU A 266 -20.04 7.03 -7.23
N GLN A 267 -20.40 5.84 -7.71
CA GLN A 267 -19.80 5.19 -8.87
C GLN A 267 -20.50 5.54 -10.19
N LYS A 268 -21.76 5.99 -10.13
CA LYS A 268 -22.60 6.22 -11.33
C LYS A 268 -22.46 7.61 -11.91
N GLN A 269 -22.35 8.61 -11.05
CA GLN A 269 -22.37 10.01 -11.45
C GLN A 269 -21.54 10.87 -10.51
N GLU A 270 -21.23 12.09 -10.93
CA GLU A 270 -20.65 13.08 -10.03
C GLU A 270 -21.66 13.41 -8.91
N VAL A 271 -21.16 13.45 -7.69
CA VAL A 271 -21.95 13.77 -6.50
C VAL A 271 -21.46 15.07 -5.91
N TYR A 272 -22.39 15.97 -5.58
CA TYR A 272 -22.07 17.20 -4.88
C TYR A 272 -21.75 16.90 -3.41
N LEU A 273 -20.47 16.68 -3.11
CA LEU A 273 -19.99 16.24 -1.80
C LEU A 273 -20.54 17.05 -0.62
N PRO A 274 -20.65 18.40 -0.66
CA PRO A 274 -21.18 19.17 0.46
C PRO A 274 -22.64 18.86 0.84
N SER A 275 -23.41 18.23 -0.06
CA SER A 275 -24.79 17.80 0.22
C SER A 275 -24.91 16.39 0.81
N LEU A 276 -23.81 15.64 0.88
CA LEU A 276 -23.84 14.30 1.44
C LEU A 276 -24.13 14.31 2.95
N PRO A 277 -24.82 13.30 3.47
CA PRO A 277 -25.05 13.17 4.90
C PRO A 277 -23.74 13.17 5.71
N PRO A 278 -23.75 13.66 6.98
CA PRO A 278 -22.53 13.75 7.80
C PRO A 278 -21.78 12.43 8.00
N GLU A 279 -22.49 11.30 7.97
CA GLU A 279 -21.90 9.94 8.07
C GLU A 279 -20.94 9.59 6.92
N TYR A 280 -21.00 10.30 5.80
CA TYR A 280 -20.04 10.18 4.71
C TYR A 280 -18.74 10.93 4.98
N GLU A 281 -18.67 11.77 6.02
CA GLU A 281 -17.54 12.68 6.27
C GLU A 281 -17.07 13.39 4.98
N PRO A 282 -17.90 14.25 4.36
CA PRO A 282 -17.68 14.71 2.98
C PRO A 282 -16.32 15.36 2.71
N HIS A 283 -15.75 16.02 3.72
CA HIS A 283 -14.42 16.60 3.62
C HIS A 283 -13.33 15.53 3.45
N ARG A 284 -13.40 14.43 4.20
CA ARG A 284 -12.47 13.30 4.08
C ARG A 284 -12.65 12.57 2.76
N LEU A 285 -13.91 12.39 2.34
CA LEU A 285 -14.22 11.79 1.05
C LEU A 285 -13.63 12.62 -0.10
N ALA A 286 -13.76 13.94 -0.06
CA ALA A 286 -13.15 14.85 -1.04
C ALA A 286 -11.61 14.68 -1.09
N GLN A 287 -10.94 14.59 0.07
CA GLN A 287 -9.50 14.38 0.15
C GLN A 287 -9.08 13.04 -0.47
N VAL A 288 -9.85 11.98 -0.23
CA VAL A 288 -9.60 10.64 -0.82
C VAL A 288 -9.79 10.66 -2.33
N MET A 289 -10.88 11.24 -2.82
CA MET A 289 -11.20 11.31 -4.25
C MET A 289 -10.19 12.15 -5.03
N GLN A 290 -9.70 13.24 -4.41
CA GLN A 290 -8.66 14.12 -4.97
C GLN A 290 -7.23 13.58 -4.77
N GLN A 291 -7.08 12.37 -4.22
CA GLN A 291 -5.78 11.74 -3.91
C GLN A 291 -4.85 12.63 -3.06
N GLN A 292 -5.44 13.48 -2.22
CA GLN A 292 -4.65 14.29 -1.30
C GLN A 292 -3.98 13.37 -0.28
N GLN A 293 -2.70 13.63 -0.02
CA GLN A 293 -1.93 12.89 0.99
C GLN A 293 -2.28 13.36 2.39
N VAL A 294 -3.50 13.03 2.84
CA VAL A 294 -3.96 13.35 4.19
C VAL A 294 -4.07 12.04 4.96
N CYS A 295 -3.37 11.93 6.08
CA CYS A 295 -3.58 10.81 7.00
C CYS A 295 -4.97 10.96 7.62
N LEU A 296 -5.88 10.03 7.32
CA LEU A 296 -7.24 10.09 7.87
C LEU A 296 -7.29 9.74 9.36
N ILE A 297 -6.20 9.25 9.94
CA ILE A 297 -6.07 9.08 11.38
C ILE A 297 -5.49 10.38 11.96
N LEU A 298 -6.25 11.12 12.78
CA LEU A 298 -5.81 12.37 13.40
C LEU A 298 -4.85 12.19 14.59
N LEU A 299 -4.40 10.96 14.85
CA LEU A 299 -3.53 10.71 15.99
C LEU A 299 -2.09 11.07 15.62
N GLU A 300 -1.45 11.88 16.46
CA GLU A 300 -0.08 12.38 16.23
C GLU A 300 0.90 11.27 15.84
N GLU A 301 0.74 10.07 16.39
CA GLU A 301 1.55 8.90 16.03
C GLU A 301 1.26 8.44 14.60
N GLY A 302 -0.01 8.23 14.23
CA GLY A 302 -0.45 7.88 12.86
C GLY A 302 -0.06 8.89 11.78
N VAL A 303 -0.08 10.18 12.11
CA VAL A 303 0.35 11.27 11.21
C VAL A 303 1.88 11.29 11.05
N LYS A 304 2.64 11.14 12.15
CA LYS A 304 4.11 10.98 12.09
C LYS A 304 4.51 9.77 11.24
N TYR A 305 3.81 8.65 11.43
CA TYR A 305 3.99 7.39 10.72
C TYR A 305 3.79 7.51 9.20
N PHE A 306 2.74 8.21 8.75
CA PHE A 306 2.45 8.40 7.33
C PHE A 306 3.42 9.38 6.65
N ASN A 307 3.81 10.46 7.33
CA ASN A 307 4.61 11.53 6.74
C ASN A 307 6.05 11.10 6.44
N ILE A 308 6.68 10.34 7.33
CA ILE A 308 8.07 9.85 7.17
C ILE A 308 8.17 8.99 5.90
N ILE A 309 7.34 7.96 5.78
CA ILE A 309 7.41 7.02 4.63
C ILE A 309 7.03 7.72 3.32
N SER A 310 5.99 8.56 3.34
CA SER A 310 5.57 9.32 2.14
C SER A 310 6.67 10.27 1.66
N HIS A 311 7.35 10.95 2.59
CA HIS A 311 8.48 11.83 2.28
C HIS A 311 9.67 11.05 1.71
N THR A 312 10.05 9.94 2.35
CA THR A 312 11.17 9.09 1.89
C THR A 312 10.94 8.55 0.48
N ILE A 313 9.73 8.05 0.17
CA ILE A 313 9.40 7.52 -1.16
C ILE A 313 9.37 8.63 -2.22
N LYS A 314 8.80 9.79 -1.90
CA LYS A 314 8.80 10.94 -2.81
C LYS A 314 10.22 11.45 -3.08
N HIS A 315 11.02 11.57 -2.03
CA HIS A 315 12.42 11.97 -2.14
C HIS A 315 13.23 10.97 -2.96
N TYR A 316 12.98 9.66 -2.77
CA TYR A 316 13.55 8.60 -3.60
C TYR A 316 13.19 8.77 -5.08
N ALA A 317 11.90 8.91 -5.39
CA ALA A 317 11.41 9.08 -6.75
C ALA A 317 12.00 10.32 -7.44
N PHE A 318 12.08 11.43 -6.70
CA PHE A 318 12.66 12.68 -7.16
C PHE A 318 14.17 12.57 -7.42
N LYS A 319 14.93 12.02 -6.45
CA LYS A 319 16.40 11.92 -6.50
C LYS A 319 16.87 11.00 -7.62
N ASN A 320 16.13 9.92 -7.87
CA ASN A 320 16.52 8.92 -8.87
C ASN A 320 15.96 9.20 -10.27
N GLN A 321 15.30 10.36 -10.49
CA GLN A 321 14.86 10.88 -11.79
C GLN A 321 14.48 9.76 -12.74
N ILE A 322 13.53 8.94 -12.29
CA ILE A 322 13.39 7.54 -12.66
C ILE A 322 13.40 7.34 -14.19
N HIS A 323 14.58 7.08 -14.74
CA HIS A 323 14.78 6.61 -16.10
C HIS A 323 14.69 5.08 -16.08
N PHE A 324 13.49 4.55 -15.89
CA PHE A 324 13.25 3.13 -16.18
C PHE A 324 13.13 2.97 -17.69
N CYS A 325 14.28 2.71 -18.33
CA CYS A 325 14.33 2.09 -19.63
C CYS A 325 13.59 0.75 -19.56
N LEU A 326 12.38 0.72 -20.11
CA LEU A 326 11.82 -0.48 -20.70
C LEU A 326 12.93 -1.11 -21.55
N GLY A 327 13.38 -2.30 -21.16
CA GLY A 327 14.59 -2.94 -21.67
C GLY A 327 14.92 -2.60 -23.12
N THR A 328 15.90 -1.70 -23.30
CA THR A 328 16.62 -1.56 -24.56
C THR A 328 17.47 -2.81 -24.74
N MET A 329 16.88 -3.87 -25.27
CA MET A 329 17.64 -4.89 -25.99
C MET A 329 18.05 -4.30 -27.35
N ALA A 330 18.95 -3.33 -27.32
CA ALA A 330 19.72 -2.88 -28.47
C ALA A 330 21.19 -3.00 -28.09
N GLY A 331 21.81 -4.13 -28.42
CA GLY A 331 23.21 -4.34 -28.06
C GLY A 331 23.83 -5.72 -28.27
N VAL A 332 23.35 -6.54 -29.21
CA VAL A 332 24.18 -7.63 -29.78
C VAL A 332 23.98 -7.67 -31.29
N CYS A 333 24.39 -6.60 -31.97
CA CYS A 333 24.87 -6.70 -33.34
C CYS A 333 26.35 -6.36 -33.30
N GLY A 334 27.20 -7.38 -33.22
CA GLY A 334 28.63 -7.23 -33.41
C GLY A 334 28.92 -6.69 -34.82
N PRO A 335 30.02 -5.95 -35.01
CA PRO A 335 30.42 -5.50 -36.33
C PRO A 335 30.75 -6.72 -37.19
N ARG A 336 30.00 -6.91 -38.28
CA ARG A 336 30.46 -7.69 -39.44
C ARG A 336 31.69 -6.97 -39.99
N ALA A 337 32.86 -7.46 -39.63
CA ALA A 337 34.06 -7.22 -40.42
C ALA A 337 33.88 -7.97 -41.74
N SER A 338 33.61 -7.22 -42.81
CA SER A 338 33.89 -7.65 -44.17
C SER A 338 35.40 -7.69 -44.34
N ALA A 339 35.94 -8.86 -44.64
CA ALA A 339 37.26 -8.99 -45.24
C ALA A 339 37.07 -9.73 -46.57
N VAL A 340 37.52 -9.06 -47.62
CA VAL A 340 37.98 -9.63 -48.89
C VAL A 340 39.11 -10.61 -48.61
#